data_AF-A0A8T4QH38-F1
#
_entry.id   AF-A0A8T4QH38-F1
#
_cell.length_a   1.000
_cell.length_b   1.000
_cell.length_c   1.000
_cell.angle_alpha   90.00
_cell.angle_beta   90.00
_cell.angle_gamma   90.00
#
_symmetry.space_group_name_H-M   'P 1'
#
loop_
_entity.id
_entity.type
_entity.pdbx_description
1 polymer ?
#
loop_
_entity_poly.entity_id
_entity_poly.type
_entity_poly.pdbx_seq_one_letter_code
_entity_poly.pdbx_strand_id
1 'polypeptide(L)'
;MENEIIKNTIKVGNSAGVLLPKEWLNTQVKVILQPLNIKKDVLEILIEENILKNLLGAYITGSYARNEQTIESDVDILAITDSINKKIKKGRYEIIVISRENAEKQLKTNILPLLPMIKEAKVIINDALIKRYLNTSLTEKNLKWYVDTTKSRIKKIKEDINLYKKAGESYMSDNIAYILILRLRSLYILDSMKKGKAWKKTCFLSLVKRIPVEEAEKIACYISKEVIKLEKWLLQK
;
A
#
# COMPACT_ATOMS: atom_id res chain seq x y z
N MET A 1 -1.24 -11.93 -45.05
CA MET A 1 -1.72 -11.93 -43.66
C MET A 1 -0.49 -11.77 -42.79
N GLU A 2 -0.43 -10.73 -41.97
CA GLU A 2 0.66 -10.58 -41.00
C GLU A 2 0.54 -11.70 -39.96
N ASN A 3 1.53 -12.58 -39.91
CA ASN A 3 1.57 -13.65 -38.93
C ASN A 3 2.09 -13.09 -37.60
N GLU A 4 1.18 -12.70 -36.71
CA GLU A 4 1.50 -12.36 -35.32
C GLU A 4 1.55 -13.63 -34.48
N ILE A 5 2.64 -13.82 -33.70
CA ILE A 5 2.78 -14.94 -32.76
C ILE A 5 2.91 -14.38 -31.36
N ILE A 6 1.99 -14.76 -30.46
CA ILE A 6 2.05 -14.41 -29.04
C ILE A 6 2.72 -15.55 -28.28
N LYS A 7 3.79 -15.25 -27.55
CA LYS A 7 4.54 -16.20 -26.73
C LYS A 7 4.89 -15.56 -25.39
N ASN A 8 4.89 -16.37 -24.34
CA ASN A 8 5.42 -15.96 -23.05
C ASN A 8 6.95 -15.92 -23.09
N THR A 9 7.53 -14.93 -22.42
CA THR A 9 8.97 -14.88 -22.21
C THR A 9 9.40 -15.96 -21.23
N ILE A 10 10.55 -16.58 -21.49
CA ILE A 10 11.21 -17.54 -20.60
C ILE A 10 12.54 -16.96 -20.11
N LYS A 11 13.05 -17.46 -18.99
CA LYS A 11 14.40 -17.11 -18.51
C LYS A 11 15.45 -17.73 -19.43
N VAL A 12 16.39 -16.93 -19.91
CA VAL A 12 17.54 -17.34 -20.74
C VAL A 12 18.80 -16.73 -20.12
N GLY A 13 19.53 -17.52 -19.33
CA GLY A 13 20.65 -17.01 -18.52
C GLY A 13 20.21 -15.93 -17.54
N ASN A 14 20.77 -14.73 -17.68
CA ASN A 14 20.42 -13.53 -16.90
C ASN A 14 19.37 -12.63 -17.58
N SER A 15 18.79 -13.08 -18.69
CA SER A 15 17.84 -12.33 -19.51
C SER A 15 16.50 -13.05 -19.64
N ALA A 16 15.54 -12.38 -20.26
CA ALA A 16 14.33 -13.00 -20.77
C ALA A 16 14.45 -13.18 -22.29
N GLY A 17 13.98 -14.31 -22.81
CA GLY A 17 13.92 -14.60 -24.25
C GLY A 17 12.56 -15.14 -24.64
N VAL A 18 12.26 -15.10 -25.93
CA VAL A 18 11.06 -15.72 -26.51
C VAL A 18 11.51 -16.84 -27.44
N LEU A 19 10.94 -18.03 -27.29
CA LEU A 19 11.22 -19.13 -28.21
C LEU A 19 10.44 -18.92 -29.50
N LEU A 20 11.19 -18.73 -30.59
CA LEU A 20 10.68 -18.55 -31.93
C LEU A 20 10.84 -19.84 -32.76
N PRO A 21 10.05 -20.02 -33.82
CA PRO A 21 10.24 -21.13 -34.76
C PRO A 21 11.67 -21.17 -35.30
N LYS A 22 12.20 -22.37 -35.50
CA LYS A 22 13.57 -22.56 -36.01
C LYS A 22 13.76 -21.95 -37.41
N GLU A 23 12.70 -21.89 -38.21
CA GLU A 23 12.74 -21.24 -39.53
C GLU A 23 13.09 -19.74 -39.47
N TRP A 24 12.90 -19.09 -38.31
CA TRP A 24 13.16 -17.66 -38.13
C TRP A 24 14.58 -17.36 -37.63
N LEU A 25 15.45 -18.36 -37.57
CA LEU A 25 16.84 -18.17 -37.18
C LEU A 25 17.52 -17.13 -38.07
N ASN A 26 18.33 -16.23 -37.47
CA ASN A 26 19.02 -15.13 -38.15
C ASN A 26 18.10 -14.08 -38.82
N THR A 27 16.82 -14.01 -38.46
CA THR A 27 15.92 -12.95 -38.91
C THR A 27 15.82 -11.80 -37.89
N GLN A 28 15.52 -10.59 -38.34
CA GLN A 28 15.19 -9.47 -37.45
C GLN A 28 13.77 -9.62 -36.93
N VAL A 29 13.58 -9.49 -35.62
CA VAL A 29 12.27 -9.58 -34.98
C VAL A 29 11.96 -8.32 -34.19
N LYS A 30 10.70 -7.88 -34.27
CA LYS A 30 10.18 -6.80 -33.43
C LYS A 30 9.43 -7.41 -32.27
N VAL A 31 9.89 -7.15 -31.05
CA VAL A 31 9.17 -7.56 -29.83
C VAL A 31 8.25 -6.42 -29.42
N ILE A 32 6.95 -6.70 -29.38
CA ILE A 32 5.95 -5.77 -28.86
C ILE A 32 5.51 -6.33 -27.51
N LEU A 33 5.82 -5.60 -26.42
CA LEU A 33 5.30 -5.94 -25.11
C LEU A 33 3.81 -5.65 -25.08
N GLN A 34 3.01 -6.66 -24.77
CA GLN A 34 1.59 -6.45 -24.59
C GLN A 34 1.35 -5.54 -23.38
N PRO A 35 0.39 -4.61 -23.47
CA PRO A 35 0.05 -3.75 -22.36
C PRO A 35 -0.44 -4.59 -21.17
N LEU A 36 -0.02 -4.21 -19.97
CA LEU A 36 -0.44 -4.88 -18.74
C LEU A 36 -1.97 -4.85 -18.64
N ASN A 37 -2.60 -6.04 -18.61
CA ASN A 37 -4.04 -6.15 -18.42
C ASN A 37 -4.34 -6.57 -16.98
N ILE A 38 -4.22 -5.61 -16.05
CA ILE A 38 -4.41 -5.83 -14.62
C ILE A 38 -5.74 -6.55 -14.33
N LYS A 39 -6.82 -6.19 -15.02
CA LYS A 39 -8.14 -6.81 -14.79
C LYS A 39 -8.13 -8.30 -15.13
N LYS A 40 -7.60 -8.65 -16.30
CA LYS A 40 -7.51 -10.04 -16.76
C LYS A 40 -6.60 -10.85 -15.83
N ASP A 41 -5.40 -10.35 -15.56
CA ASP A 41 -4.41 -11.03 -14.74
C ASP A 41 -4.96 -11.29 -13.32
N VAL A 42 -5.61 -10.29 -12.70
CA VAL A 42 -6.22 -10.46 -11.38
C VAL A 42 -7.33 -11.51 -11.38
N LEU A 43 -8.17 -11.55 -12.42
CA LEU A 43 -9.20 -12.57 -12.54
C LEU A 43 -8.61 -13.98 -12.66
N GLU A 44 -7.56 -14.16 -13.47
CA GLU A 44 -6.86 -15.43 -13.60
C GLU A 44 -6.25 -15.89 -12.27
N ILE A 45 -5.59 -14.99 -11.54
CA ILE A 45 -5.04 -15.28 -10.21
C ILE A 45 -6.17 -15.70 -9.24
N LEU A 46 -7.30 -15.00 -9.24
CA LEU A 46 -8.43 -15.33 -8.35
C LEU A 46 -9.13 -16.65 -8.71
N ILE A 47 -9.08 -17.06 -9.99
CA ILE A 47 -9.57 -18.37 -10.44
C ILE A 47 -8.64 -19.47 -9.95
N GLU A 48 -7.34 -19.35 -10.22
CA GLU A 48 -6.35 -20.35 -9.81
C GLU A 48 -6.30 -20.56 -8.30
N GLU A 49 -6.52 -19.49 -7.53
CA GLU A 49 -6.53 -19.51 -6.07
C GLU A 49 -7.89 -19.96 -5.48
N ASN A 50 -8.86 -20.34 -6.32
CA ASN A 50 -10.22 -20.76 -5.95
C ASN A 50 -11.01 -19.70 -5.13
N ILE A 51 -10.77 -18.41 -5.41
CA ILE A 51 -11.41 -17.30 -4.68
C ILE A 51 -12.65 -16.79 -5.40
N LEU A 52 -12.69 -16.90 -6.74
CA LEU A 52 -13.71 -16.25 -7.56
C LEU A 52 -15.16 -16.56 -7.12
N LYS A 53 -15.44 -17.79 -6.68
CA LYS A 53 -16.76 -18.22 -6.19
C LYS A 53 -17.29 -17.37 -5.02
N ASN A 54 -16.38 -16.87 -4.19
CA ASN A 54 -16.68 -16.17 -2.95
C ASN A 54 -16.44 -14.66 -3.06
N LEU A 55 -16.05 -14.19 -4.25
CA LEU A 55 -15.67 -12.80 -4.49
C LEU A 55 -16.89 -11.90 -4.54
N LEU A 56 -16.90 -10.88 -3.67
CA LEU A 56 -17.92 -9.84 -3.67
C LEU A 56 -17.49 -8.60 -4.45
N GLY A 57 -16.19 -8.29 -4.45
CA GLY A 57 -15.61 -7.17 -5.21
C GLY A 57 -14.09 -7.20 -5.24
N ALA A 58 -13.49 -6.54 -6.23
CA ALA A 58 -12.04 -6.47 -6.41
C ALA A 58 -11.64 -5.07 -6.90
N TYR A 59 -10.55 -4.55 -6.35
CA TYR A 59 -10.14 -3.16 -6.53
C TYR A 59 -8.63 -3.04 -6.64
N ILE A 60 -8.15 -2.23 -7.59
CA ILE A 60 -6.74 -1.81 -7.66
C ILE A 60 -6.53 -0.76 -6.58
N THR A 61 -5.47 -0.90 -5.81
CA THR A 61 -5.07 0.00 -4.72
C THR A 61 -3.61 0.43 -4.92
N GLY A 62 -3.04 1.16 -3.97
CA GLY A 62 -1.63 1.49 -4.00
C GLY A 62 -1.25 2.45 -5.13
N SER A 63 0.00 2.33 -5.60
CA SER A 63 0.60 3.26 -6.56
C SER A 63 -0.16 3.31 -7.89
N TYR A 64 -0.60 2.16 -8.40
CA TYR A 64 -1.39 2.05 -9.64
C TYR A 64 -2.76 2.75 -9.53
N ALA A 65 -3.37 2.70 -8.36
CA ALA A 65 -4.64 3.40 -8.13
C ALA A 65 -4.45 4.92 -8.10
N ARG A 66 -3.30 5.40 -7.61
CA ARG A 66 -2.95 6.84 -7.57
C ARG A 66 -2.30 7.39 -8.85
N ASN A 67 -2.01 6.55 -9.85
CA ASN A 67 -1.18 6.89 -11.02
C ASN A 67 0.24 7.35 -10.64
N GLU A 68 0.83 6.72 -9.60
CA GLU A 68 2.17 7.01 -9.08
C GLU A 68 3.15 5.83 -9.27
N GLN A 69 2.75 4.82 -10.05
CA GLN A 69 3.54 3.61 -10.29
C GLN A 69 4.77 3.88 -11.18
N THR A 70 5.80 3.06 -10.97
CA THR A 70 6.98 2.93 -11.84
C THR A 70 6.98 1.55 -12.50
N ILE A 71 7.90 1.30 -13.44
CA ILE A 71 8.01 -0.01 -14.11
C ILE A 71 8.30 -1.16 -13.14
N GLU A 72 8.92 -0.88 -12.00
CA GLU A 72 9.25 -1.83 -10.94
C GLU A 72 8.16 -1.94 -9.85
N SER A 73 7.09 -1.15 -9.94
CA SER A 73 6.07 -1.13 -8.89
C SER A 73 5.23 -2.41 -8.87
N ASP A 74 4.97 -2.94 -7.69
CA ASP A 74 3.97 -3.98 -7.51
C ASP A 74 2.55 -3.43 -7.75
N VAL A 75 1.63 -4.32 -8.13
CA VAL A 75 0.21 -4.04 -8.32
C VAL A 75 -0.54 -4.54 -7.09
N ASP A 76 -0.95 -3.60 -6.23
CA ASP A 76 -1.69 -3.89 -5.01
C ASP A 76 -3.19 -4.05 -5.29
N ILE A 77 -3.79 -5.16 -4.86
CA ILE A 77 -5.22 -5.45 -5.05
C ILE A 77 -5.88 -5.69 -3.71
N LEU A 78 -7.06 -5.10 -3.52
CA LEU A 78 -7.99 -5.44 -2.44
C LEU A 78 -9.12 -6.29 -3.02
N ALA A 79 -9.26 -7.52 -2.54
CA ALA A 79 -10.38 -8.40 -2.85
C ALA A 79 -11.24 -8.58 -1.61
N ILE A 80 -12.53 -8.24 -1.71
CA ILE A 80 -13.51 -8.46 -0.65
C ILE A 80 -14.30 -9.71 -0.99
N THR A 81 -14.32 -10.67 -0.07
CA THR A 81 -15.04 -11.94 -0.21
C THR A 81 -16.11 -12.10 0.86
N ASP A 82 -16.92 -13.14 0.77
CA ASP A 82 -17.88 -13.47 1.83
C ASP A 82 -17.20 -13.85 3.17
N SER A 83 -16.14 -14.65 3.12
CA SER A 83 -15.63 -15.41 4.28
C SER A 83 -14.11 -15.63 4.26
N ILE A 84 -13.46 -15.53 3.09
CA ILE A 84 -12.02 -15.80 2.94
C ILE A 84 -11.16 -14.64 3.45
N ASN A 85 -10.07 -14.97 4.14
CA ASN A 85 -9.02 -14.02 4.48
C ASN A 85 -7.66 -14.62 4.10
N LYS A 86 -6.95 -13.99 3.17
CA LYS A 86 -5.68 -14.52 2.64
C LYS A 86 -4.85 -13.39 2.04
N LYS A 87 -3.53 -13.58 1.99
CA LYS A 87 -2.64 -12.78 1.15
C LYS A 87 -2.10 -13.65 0.03
N ILE A 88 -2.15 -13.16 -1.20
CA ILE A 88 -1.58 -13.83 -2.37
C ILE A 88 -0.49 -12.94 -2.94
N LYS A 89 0.68 -13.53 -3.20
CA LYS A 89 1.77 -12.87 -3.93
C LYS A 89 2.09 -13.71 -5.16
N LYS A 90 1.83 -13.17 -6.36
CA LYS A 90 2.09 -13.87 -7.63
C LYS A 90 2.68 -12.89 -8.65
N GLY A 91 3.95 -13.10 -8.98
CA GLY A 91 4.71 -12.14 -9.80
C GLY A 91 4.74 -10.76 -9.13
N ARG A 92 4.32 -9.73 -9.89
CA ARG A 92 4.21 -8.34 -9.41
C ARG A 92 2.89 -8.03 -8.68
N TYR A 93 2.00 -8.99 -8.51
CA TYR A 93 0.69 -8.78 -7.89
C TYR A 93 0.72 -9.16 -6.41
N GLU A 94 0.28 -8.23 -5.56
CA GLU A 94 -0.01 -8.47 -4.15
C GLU A 94 -1.51 -8.29 -3.91
N ILE A 95 -2.21 -9.40 -3.61
CA ILE A 95 -3.67 -9.40 -3.40
C ILE A 95 -3.96 -9.64 -1.93
N ILE A 96 -4.58 -8.65 -1.28
CA ILE A 96 -5.15 -8.77 0.05
C ILE A 96 -6.61 -9.20 -0.10
N VAL A 97 -6.89 -10.43 0.29
CA VAL A 97 -8.23 -11.02 0.32
C VAL A 97 -8.76 -10.90 1.73
N ILE A 98 -9.90 -10.24 1.91
CA ILE A 98 -10.50 -10.00 3.21
C ILE A 98 -11.99 -10.32 3.17
N SER A 99 -12.50 -10.99 4.20
CA SER A 99 -13.94 -11.22 4.31
C SER A 99 -14.65 -9.91 4.59
N ARG A 100 -15.90 -9.79 4.12
CA ARG A 100 -16.75 -8.62 4.39
C ARG A 100 -16.82 -8.32 5.89
N GLU A 101 -17.01 -9.36 6.71
CA GLU A 101 -17.05 -9.23 8.16
C GLU A 101 -15.74 -8.62 8.71
N ASN A 102 -14.59 -9.12 8.27
CA ASN A 102 -13.30 -8.60 8.73
C ASN A 102 -13.03 -7.18 8.21
N ALA A 103 -13.44 -6.86 6.99
CA ALA A 103 -13.35 -5.50 6.46
C ALA A 103 -14.16 -4.53 7.33
N GLU A 104 -15.41 -4.86 7.63
CA GLU A 104 -16.28 -4.05 8.50
C GLU A 104 -15.76 -3.94 9.92
N LYS A 105 -15.24 -5.04 10.48
CA LYS A 105 -14.59 -5.05 11.79
C LYS A 105 -13.38 -4.13 11.82
N GLN A 106 -12.48 -4.23 10.84
CA GLN A 106 -11.30 -3.37 10.74
C GLN A 106 -11.68 -1.89 10.60
N LEU A 107 -12.64 -1.55 9.74
CA LEU A 107 -13.13 -0.18 9.61
C LEU A 107 -13.68 0.38 10.94
N LYS A 108 -14.23 -0.47 11.81
CA LYS A 108 -14.76 -0.08 13.13
C LYS A 108 -13.70 0.00 14.23
N THR A 109 -12.60 -0.75 14.16
CA THR A 109 -11.65 -0.90 15.29
C THR A 109 -10.22 -0.49 14.98
N ASN A 110 -9.78 -0.62 13.73
CA ASN A 110 -8.45 -0.22 13.27
C ASN A 110 -8.54 0.18 11.80
N ILE A 111 -8.95 1.41 11.54
CA ILE A 111 -9.38 1.86 10.21
C ILE A 111 -8.22 2.06 9.22
N LEU A 112 -7.00 2.24 9.73
CA LEU A 112 -5.84 2.68 8.94
C LEU A 112 -5.29 1.69 7.92
N PRO A 113 -5.26 0.37 8.14
CA PRO A 113 -4.81 -0.56 7.12
C PRO A 113 -5.71 -0.56 5.88
N LEU A 114 -7.00 -0.29 6.06
CA LEU A 114 -8.00 -0.57 5.03
C LEU A 114 -8.63 0.68 4.40
N LEU A 115 -8.96 1.71 5.19
CA LEU A 115 -9.64 2.90 4.64
C LEU A 115 -8.80 3.65 3.58
N PRO A 116 -7.48 3.85 3.73
CA PRO A 116 -6.68 4.48 2.68
C PRO A 116 -6.77 3.72 1.36
N MET A 117 -6.71 2.38 1.40
CA MET A 117 -6.87 1.52 0.23
C MET A 117 -8.25 1.69 -0.42
N ILE A 118 -9.30 1.74 0.39
CA ILE A 118 -10.68 1.95 -0.07
C ILE A 118 -10.85 3.33 -0.72
N LYS A 119 -10.28 4.38 -0.14
CA LYS A 119 -10.41 5.75 -0.66
C LYS A 119 -9.69 5.97 -1.99
N GLU A 120 -8.62 5.24 -2.26
CA GLU A 120 -7.88 5.33 -3.52
C GLU A 120 -8.30 4.27 -4.54
N ALA A 121 -9.14 3.32 -4.15
CA ALA A 121 -9.43 2.12 -4.94
C ALA A 121 -10.01 2.45 -6.33
N LYS A 122 -9.46 1.83 -7.37
CA LYS A 122 -10.06 1.77 -8.70
C LYS A 122 -10.77 0.43 -8.88
N VAL A 123 -12.01 0.49 -9.34
CA VAL A 123 -12.87 -0.70 -9.43
C VAL A 123 -12.41 -1.64 -10.55
N ILE A 124 -12.19 -2.91 -10.20
CA ILE A 124 -12.16 -4.03 -11.16
C ILE A 124 -13.55 -4.66 -11.22
N ILE A 125 -14.12 -4.98 -10.05
CA ILE A 125 -15.42 -5.61 -9.88
C ILE A 125 -16.20 -4.92 -8.75
N ASN A 126 -17.49 -4.67 -9.00
CA ASN A 126 -18.50 -4.21 -8.03
C ASN A 126 -18.24 -2.82 -7.40
N ASP A 127 -18.56 -1.78 -8.15
CA ASP A 127 -18.51 -0.39 -7.68
C ASP A 127 -19.50 -0.09 -6.53
N ALA A 128 -20.67 -0.73 -6.53
CA ALA A 128 -21.70 -0.49 -5.53
C ALA A 128 -21.24 -0.91 -4.12
N LEU A 129 -20.45 -1.98 -4.01
CA LEU A 129 -19.94 -2.46 -2.73
C LEU A 129 -18.93 -1.48 -2.12
N ILE A 130 -17.91 -1.04 -2.88
CA ILE A 130 -16.86 -0.16 -2.34
C ILE A 130 -17.40 1.21 -1.93
N LYS A 131 -18.41 1.72 -2.65
CA LYS A 131 -19.08 2.99 -2.33
C LYS A 131 -19.67 3.02 -0.94
N ARG A 132 -20.12 1.87 -0.40
CA ARG A 132 -20.63 1.77 0.99
C ARG A 132 -19.56 2.08 2.02
N TYR A 133 -18.29 1.76 1.73
CA TYR A 133 -17.19 1.95 2.66
C TYR A 133 -16.49 3.31 2.53
N LEU A 134 -16.60 4.01 1.40
CA LEU A 134 -15.99 5.32 1.17
C LEU A 134 -16.38 6.37 2.21
N ASN A 135 -17.61 6.29 2.72
CA ASN A 135 -18.18 7.23 3.68
C ASN A 135 -17.85 6.89 5.14
N THR A 136 -17.02 5.87 5.39
CA THR A 136 -16.62 5.52 6.76
C THR A 136 -15.86 6.69 7.40
N SER A 137 -16.39 7.19 8.51
CA SER A 137 -15.81 8.32 9.22
C SER A 137 -14.66 7.88 10.13
N LEU A 138 -13.65 8.75 10.26
CA LEU A 138 -12.65 8.63 11.32
C LEU A 138 -13.31 8.96 12.66
N THR A 139 -13.14 8.07 13.64
CA THR A 139 -13.69 8.19 15.00
C THR A 139 -12.59 7.90 16.01
N GLU A 140 -12.80 8.30 17.27
CA GLU A 140 -11.84 7.97 18.33
C GLU A 140 -11.66 6.45 18.44
N LYS A 141 -12.76 5.70 18.44
CA LYS A 141 -12.75 4.24 18.56
C LYS A 141 -11.90 3.56 17.49
N ASN A 142 -12.04 3.95 16.22
CA ASN A 142 -11.36 3.27 15.12
C ASN A 142 -9.91 3.75 14.88
N LEU A 143 -9.49 4.83 15.55
CA LEU A 143 -8.10 5.32 15.55
C LEU A 143 -7.36 5.09 16.86
N LYS A 144 -8.07 4.70 17.93
CA LYS A 144 -7.51 4.49 19.27
C LYS A 144 -6.25 3.64 19.25
N TRP A 145 -6.32 2.47 18.60
CA TRP A 145 -5.17 1.56 18.50
C TRP A 145 -3.95 2.24 17.86
N TYR A 146 -4.15 3.02 16.80
CA TYR A 146 -3.05 3.74 16.15
C TYR A 146 -2.46 4.82 17.05
N VAL A 147 -3.30 5.62 17.71
CA VAL A 147 -2.88 6.68 18.62
C VAL A 147 -2.07 6.09 19.78
N ASP A 148 -2.61 5.08 20.46
CA ASP A 148 -1.99 4.45 21.62
C ASP A 148 -0.65 3.80 21.25
N THR A 149 -0.62 3.03 20.15
CA THR A 149 0.62 2.39 19.70
C THR A 149 1.66 3.39 19.21
N THR A 150 1.26 4.49 18.59
CA THR A 150 2.18 5.55 18.16
C THR A 150 2.78 6.24 19.38
N LYS A 151 1.99 6.61 20.38
CA LYS A 151 2.49 7.20 21.63
C LYS A 151 3.49 6.29 22.33
N SER A 152 3.10 5.03 22.54
CA SER A 152 3.95 4.02 23.19
C SER A 152 5.28 3.84 22.44
N ARG A 153 5.22 3.72 21.10
CA ARG A 153 6.42 3.53 20.28
C ARG A 153 7.33 4.75 20.28
N ILE A 154 6.77 5.94 20.21
CA ILE A 154 7.54 7.19 20.22
C ILE A 154 8.19 7.42 21.58
N LYS A 155 7.53 7.06 22.68
CA LYS A 155 8.14 7.09 24.02
C LYS A 155 9.40 6.21 24.06
N LYS A 156 9.29 4.94 23.64
CA LYS A 156 10.43 4.01 23.58
C LYS A 156 11.55 4.53 22.68
N ILE A 157 11.22 5.03 21.49
CA ILE A 157 12.22 5.60 20.58
C ILE A 157 12.99 6.76 21.22
N LYS A 158 12.33 7.63 21.99
CA LYS A 158 13.01 8.71 22.70
C LYS A 158 13.93 8.18 23.81
N GLU A 159 13.52 7.13 24.51
CA GLU A 159 14.36 6.45 25.50
C GLU A 159 15.60 5.85 24.83
N ASP A 160 15.43 5.15 23.71
CA ASP A 160 16.52 4.58 22.92
C ASP A 160 17.49 5.66 22.42
N ILE A 161 16.98 6.76 21.84
CA ILE A 161 17.79 7.90 21.39
C ILE A 161 18.63 8.48 22.54
N ASN A 162 18.03 8.60 23.73
CA ASN A 162 18.75 9.12 24.90
C ASN A 162 19.86 8.17 25.37
N LEU A 163 19.66 6.86 25.27
CA LEU A 163 20.70 5.87 25.56
C LEU A 163 21.87 5.97 24.57
N TYR A 164 21.58 6.05 23.27
CA TYR A 164 22.61 6.23 22.24
C TYR A 164 23.46 7.49 22.45
N LYS A 165 22.81 8.62 22.75
CA LYS A 165 23.51 9.87 23.07
C LYS A 165 24.44 9.74 24.29
N LYS A 166 24.00 9.04 25.33
CA LYS A 166 24.82 8.79 26.53
C LYS A 166 26.00 7.86 26.26
N ALA A 167 25.85 6.93 25.32
CA ALA A 167 26.92 6.03 24.87
C ALA A 167 27.91 6.70 23.90
N GLY A 168 27.65 7.93 23.45
CA GLY A 168 28.48 8.61 22.46
C GLY A 168 28.29 8.09 21.03
N GLU A 169 27.24 7.31 20.77
CA GLU A 169 26.94 6.81 19.44
C GLU A 169 26.27 7.90 18.60
N SER A 170 26.85 8.18 17.44
CA SER A 170 26.38 9.21 16.50
C SER A 170 25.38 8.70 15.48
N TYR A 171 25.24 7.38 15.33
CA TYR A 171 24.44 6.76 14.28
C TYR A 171 23.18 6.11 14.84
N MET A 172 22.04 6.46 14.24
CA MET A 172 20.77 5.83 14.55
C MET A 172 20.63 4.52 13.78
N SER A 173 20.09 3.48 14.42
CA SER A 173 19.71 2.27 13.68
C SER A 173 18.66 2.56 12.60
N ASP A 174 18.87 2.01 11.41
CA ASP A 174 17.95 2.11 10.26
C ASP A 174 16.51 1.71 10.63
N ASN A 175 16.37 0.81 11.61
CA ASN A 175 15.09 0.39 12.16
C ASN A 175 14.30 1.54 12.81
N ILE A 176 14.95 2.40 13.60
CA ILE A 176 14.27 3.54 14.23
C ILE A 176 13.84 4.55 13.17
N ALA A 177 14.72 4.87 12.22
CA ALA A 177 14.39 5.73 11.09
C ALA A 177 13.18 5.19 10.31
N TYR A 178 13.19 3.89 9.98
CA TYR A 178 12.08 3.21 9.31
C TYR A 178 10.76 3.33 10.08
N ILE A 179 10.76 3.06 11.39
CA ILE A 179 9.56 3.17 12.24
C ILE A 179 9.02 4.61 12.24
N LEU A 180 9.90 5.60 12.39
CA LEU A 180 9.52 7.01 12.39
C LEU A 180 8.89 7.42 11.05
N ILE A 181 9.48 7.03 9.93
CA ILE A 181 8.95 7.27 8.59
C ILE A 181 7.57 6.61 8.41
N LEU A 182 7.38 5.38 8.88
CA LEU A 182 6.08 4.71 8.81
C LEU A 182 4.99 5.46 9.59
N ARG A 183 5.29 5.92 10.81
CA ARG A 183 4.34 6.69 11.64
C ARG A 183 4.04 8.06 11.05
N LEU A 184 5.06 8.73 10.52
CA LEU A 184 4.89 9.99 9.81
C LEU A 184 4.00 9.82 8.57
N ARG A 185 4.20 8.75 7.80
CA ARG A 185 3.36 8.40 6.64
C ARG A 185 1.91 8.21 7.04
N SER A 186 1.64 7.43 8.09
CA SER A 186 0.27 7.20 8.57
C SER A 186 -0.42 8.49 9.03
N LEU A 187 0.29 9.38 9.72
CA LEU A 187 -0.22 10.71 10.08
C LEU A 187 -0.53 11.56 8.84
N TYR A 188 0.36 11.56 7.86
CA TYR A 188 0.16 12.30 6.61
C TYR A 188 -1.07 11.81 5.82
N ILE A 189 -1.27 10.50 5.76
CA ILE A 189 -2.46 9.90 5.15
C ILE A 189 -3.72 10.33 5.89
N LEU A 190 -3.72 10.30 7.23
CA LEU A 190 -4.84 10.77 8.05
C LEU A 190 -5.17 12.23 7.80
N ASP A 191 -4.17 13.11 7.79
CA ASP A 191 -4.35 14.53 7.52
C ASP A 191 -4.94 14.78 6.12
N SER A 192 -4.48 14.03 5.11
CA SER A 192 -5.03 14.08 3.75
C SER A 192 -6.51 13.66 3.73
N MET A 193 -6.84 12.56 4.42
CA MET A 193 -8.23 12.07 4.52
C MET A 193 -9.16 13.05 5.26
N LYS A 194 -8.67 13.71 6.32
CA LYS A 194 -9.41 14.77 7.04
C LYS A 194 -9.75 15.94 6.12
N LYS A 195 -8.85 16.27 5.19
CA LYS A 195 -9.02 17.34 4.20
C LYS A 195 -9.82 16.92 2.97
N GLY A 196 -10.34 15.69 2.93
CA GLY A 196 -11.05 15.14 1.77
C GLY A 196 -10.17 14.96 0.54
N LYS A 197 -8.85 14.88 0.71
CA LYS A 197 -7.88 14.75 -0.39
C LYS A 197 -7.28 13.35 -0.44
N ALA A 198 -7.03 12.85 -1.65
CA ALA A 198 -6.15 11.71 -1.84
C ALA A 198 -4.72 12.10 -1.45
N TRP A 199 -4.04 11.22 -0.72
CA TRP A 199 -2.63 11.43 -0.37
C TRP A 199 -1.75 11.16 -1.60
N LYS A 200 -0.58 11.81 -1.68
CA LYS A 200 0.38 11.64 -2.78
C LYS A 200 1.78 11.35 -2.26
N LYS A 201 2.51 10.46 -2.93
CA LYS A 201 3.90 10.12 -2.59
C LYS A 201 4.81 11.34 -2.68
N THR A 202 4.69 12.14 -3.73
CA THR A 202 5.54 13.33 -3.94
C THR A 202 5.36 14.37 -2.83
N CYS A 203 4.12 14.61 -2.40
CA CYS A 203 3.83 15.50 -1.28
C CYS A 203 4.36 14.96 0.05
N PHE A 204 4.25 13.64 0.29
CA PHE A 204 4.85 13.00 1.46
C PHE A 204 6.38 13.15 1.47
N LEU A 205 7.04 12.92 0.34
CA LEU A 205 8.50 13.10 0.23
C LEU A 205 8.91 14.55 0.49
N SER A 206 8.14 15.52 0.02
CA SER A 206 8.36 16.94 0.33
C SER A 206 8.19 17.26 1.83
N LEU A 207 7.25 16.60 2.52
CA LEU A 207 7.12 16.71 3.98
C LEU A 207 8.35 16.14 4.68
N VAL A 208 8.80 14.95 4.27
CA VAL A 208 9.99 14.30 4.83
C VAL A 208 11.22 15.19 4.67
N LYS A 209 11.46 15.77 3.48
CA LYS A 209 12.60 16.66 3.21
C LYS A 209 12.60 17.95 4.05
N ARG A 210 11.43 18.41 4.53
CA ARG A 210 11.30 19.62 5.36
C ARG A 210 11.57 19.35 6.84
N ILE A 211 11.44 18.10 7.26
CA ILE A 211 11.79 17.69 8.61
C ILE A 211 13.28 17.34 8.59
N PRO A 212 14.10 17.82 9.53
CA PRO A 212 15.51 17.41 9.58
C PRO A 212 15.57 15.90 9.88
N VAL A 213 15.64 15.08 8.83
CA VAL A 213 15.57 13.61 8.94
C VAL A 213 16.82 13.05 9.63
N GLU A 214 17.92 13.81 9.57
CA GLU A 214 19.17 13.57 10.28
C GLU A 214 18.99 13.59 11.81
N GLU A 215 17.89 14.17 12.31
CA GLU A 215 17.59 14.24 13.73
C GLU A 215 16.28 13.52 14.04
N ALA A 216 16.38 12.22 14.27
CA ALA A 216 15.26 11.37 14.62
C ALA A 216 14.45 11.85 15.83
N GLU A 217 15.10 12.54 16.77
CA GLU A 217 14.42 13.20 17.88
C GLU A 217 13.45 14.29 17.42
N LYS A 218 13.83 15.09 16.40
CA LYS A 218 12.95 16.10 15.82
C LYS A 218 11.75 15.45 15.14
N ILE A 219 11.95 14.35 14.40
CA ILE A 219 10.84 13.59 13.81
C ILE A 219 9.93 13.02 14.91
N ALA A 220 10.51 12.40 15.95
CA ALA A 220 9.75 11.85 17.06
C ALA A 220 8.93 12.92 17.79
N CYS A 221 9.51 14.10 18.01
CA CYS A 221 8.83 15.26 18.58
C CYS A 221 7.71 15.79 17.67
N TYR A 222 7.94 15.86 16.36
CA TYR A 222 6.91 16.23 15.39
C TYR A 222 5.73 15.26 15.42
N ILE A 223 6.00 13.95 15.33
CA ILE A 223 4.96 12.91 15.41
C ILE A 223 4.19 13.02 16.73
N SER A 224 4.88 13.23 17.86
CA SER A 224 4.23 13.43 19.17
C SER A 224 3.22 14.57 19.13
N LYS A 225 3.62 15.73 18.57
CA LYS A 225 2.76 16.92 18.45
C LYS A 225 1.55 16.66 17.56
N GLU A 226 1.75 16.01 16.41
CA GLU A 226 0.67 15.70 15.47
C GLU A 226 -0.32 14.67 16.02
N VAL A 227 0.14 13.69 16.81
CA VAL A 227 -0.76 12.76 17.50
C VAL A 227 -1.64 13.49 18.53
N ILE A 228 -1.07 14.43 19.30
CA ILE A 228 -1.85 15.24 20.25
C ILE A 228 -2.90 16.10 19.52
N LYS A 229 -2.54 16.70 18.38
CA LYS A 229 -3.50 17.43 17.54
C LYS A 229 -4.61 16.53 17.02
N LEU A 230 -4.27 15.30 16.61
CA LEU A 230 -5.24 14.31 16.15
C LEU A 230 -6.25 13.97 17.25
N GLU A 231 -5.80 13.72 18.47
CA GLU A 231 -6.68 13.44 19.60
C GLU A 231 -7.61 14.60 19.93
N LYS A 232 -7.06 15.83 20.01
CA LYS A 232 -7.88 17.03 20.24
C LYS A 232 -8.96 17.19 19.17
N TRP A 233 -8.63 16.92 17.91
CA TRP A 233 -9.59 16.93 16.82
C TRP A 233 -10.66 15.83 16.94
N LEU A 234 -10.30 14.65 17.46
CA LEU A 234 -11.25 13.55 17.68
C LEU A 234 -12.24 13.84 18.81
N LEU A 235 -11.82 14.58 19.84
CA LEU A 235 -12.68 14.98 20.97
C LEU A 235 -13.70 16.07 20.60
N GLN A 236 -13.46 16.80 19.50
CA GLN A 236 -14.32 17.90 19.04
C GLN A 236 -15.44 17.44 18.08
N LYS A 237 -15.54 16.15 17.81
CA LYS A 237 -16.31 15.58 16.70
C LYS A 237 -17.37 14.61 17.20
#